data_AF-A0A817JNG5-F1
#
_entry.id   AF-A0A817JNG5-F1
#
_cell.length_a   1.000
_cell.length_b   1.000
_cell.length_c   1.000
_cell.angle_alpha   90.00
_cell.angle_beta   90.00
_cell.angle_gamma   90.00
#
_symmetry.space_group_name_H-M   'P 1'
#
loop_
_entity.id
_entity.type
_entity.pdbx_description
1 polymer ?
#
loop_
_entity_poly.entity_id
_entity_poly.type
_entity_poly.pdbx_seq_one_letter_code
_entity_poly.pdbx_strand_id
1 'polypeptide(L)' 'MPRTTTGSNKGKDESVRVVVRCRPMSDKEQESGCERVVDIDGQRRQISVRRPTSESSHRSTDDTIHNFFFDACYDWNGSV' A
#
# COMPACT_ATOMS: atom_id res chain seq x y z
N MET A 1 8.16 -12.34 1.86
CA MET A 1 8.39 -13.33 0.79
C MET A 1 9.17 -12.66 -0.33
N PRO A 2 10.46 -12.98 -0.55
CA PRO A 2 11.17 -12.49 -1.74
C PRO A 2 10.91 -13.44 -2.91
N ARG A 3 10.43 -12.91 -4.05
CA ARG A 3 10.42 -13.65 -5.32
C ARG A 3 11.87 -13.73 -5.82
N THR A 4 12.48 -14.90 -5.74
CA THR A 4 13.75 -15.22 -6.38
C THR A 4 13.54 -15.33 -7.88
N THR A 5 14.09 -14.40 -8.66
CA THR A 5 14.14 -14.52 -10.12
C THR A 5 15.45 -15.21 -10.50
N THR A 6 15.51 -16.53 -10.37
CA THR A 6 16.59 -17.34 -10.94
C THR A 6 16.22 -17.65 -12.39
N GLY A 7 16.88 -16.98 -13.34
CA GLY A 7 16.54 -17.10 -14.75
C GLY A 7 17.03 -18.40 -15.39
N SER A 8 16.20 -19.01 -16.25
CA SER A 8 16.62 -19.73 -17.47
C SER A 8 15.41 -20.18 -18.30
N ASN A 9 14.79 -19.26 -19.05
CA ASN A 9 14.30 -19.51 -20.42
C ASN A 9 14.04 -18.15 -21.09
N LYS A 10 14.60 -17.87 -22.28
CA LYS A 10 14.42 -16.61 -23.01
C LYS A 10 13.09 -16.58 -23.81
N GLY A 11 12.01 -17.02 -23.19
CA GLY A 11 10.69 -16.43 -23.46
C GLY A 11 10.60 -15.21 -22.56
N LYS A 12 10.18 -14.05 -23.06
CA LYS A 12 9.86 -12.94 -22.17
C LYS A 12 8.67 -13.41 -21.33
N ASP A 13 8.92 -13.90 -20.13
CA ASP A 13 7.88 -14.13 -19.13
C ASP A 13 7.33 -12.75 -18.75
N GLU A 14 6.38 -12.28 -19.55
CA GLU A 14 5.69 -11.02 -19.34
C GLU A 14 4.69 -11.22 -18.19
N SER A 15 5.18 -11.03 -16.97
CA SER A 15 4.28 -10.89 -15.81
C SER A 15 3.61 -9.52 -15.86
N VAL A 16 2.29 -9.50 -15.60
CA VAL A 16 1.53 -8.25 -15.40
C VAL A 16 2.18 -7.47 -14.27
N ARG A 17 2.51 -6.21 -14.53
CA ARG A 17 3.01 -5.29 -13.51
C ARG A 17 1.84 -4.61 -12.81
N VAL A 18 1.84 -4.64 -11.49
CA VAL A 18 0.81 -4.01 -10.67
C VAL A 18 1.42 -2.84 -9.94
N VAL A 19 0.87 -1.66 -10.17
CA VAL A 19 1.27 -0.41 -9.52
C VAL A 19 0.10 0.17 -8.76
N VAL A 20 0.37 0.80 -7.63
CA VAL A 20 -0.65 1.43 -6.81
C VAL A 20 -0.28 2.88 -6.57
N ARG A 21 -1.27 3.77 -6.70
CA ARG A 21 -1.13 5.20 -6.38
C ARG A 21 -2.22 5.58 -5.40
N CYS A 22 -1.84 6.20 -4.29
CA CYS A 22 -2.82 6.81 -3.40
C CYS A 22 -2.92 8.30 -3.70
N ARG A 23 -4.16 8.78 -3.82
CA ARG A 23 -4.46 10.20 -4.00
C ARG A 23 -4.31 10.95 -2.67
N PRO A 24 -4.07 12.27 -2.68
CA PRO A 24 -4.18 13.05 -1.46
C PRO A 24 -5.62 13.04 -0.95
N MET A 25 -5.79 13.25 0.36
CA MET A 25 -7.12 13.48 0.94
C MET A 25 -7.70 14.77 0.38
N SER A 26 -8.94 14.70 -0.10
CA SER A 26 -9.71 15.85 -0.54
C SER A 26 -10.04 16.76 0.64
N ASP A 27 -10.23 18.05 0.38
CA ASP A 27 -10.64 19.03 1.40
C ASP A 27 -11.87 18.58 2.17
N LYS A 28 -12.88 18.01 1.49
CA LYS A 28 -14.09 17.47 2.13
C LYS A 28 -13.79 16.35 3.14
N GLU A 29 -12.81 15.49 2.83
CA GLU A 29 -12.39 14.40 3.72
C GLU A 29 -11.65 14.97 4.95
N GLN A 30 -10.85 16.02 4.76
CA GLN A 30 -10.16 16.73 5.85
C GLN A 30 -11.15 17.49 6.74
N GLU A 31 -12.09 18.23 6.16
CA GLU A 31 -13.14 18.98 6.86
C GLU A 31 -14.09 18.07 7.64
N SER A 32 -14.37 16.87 7.12
CA SER A 32 -15.19 15.86 7.80
C SER A 32 -14.44 15.10 8.90
N GLY A 33 -13.16 15.42 9.13
CA GLY A 33 -12.32 14.76 10.13
C GLY A 33 -12.01 13.30 9.80
N CYS A 34 -12.01 12.91 8.53
CA CYS A 34 -11.68 11.56 8.12
C CYS A 34 -10.22 11.23 8.45
N GLU A 35 -9.99 10.01 8.92
CA GLU A 35 -8.64 9.54 9.26
C GLU A 35 -7.92 8.98 8.03
N ARG A 36 -6.65 9.35 7.84
CA ARG A 36 -5.80 8.70 6.84
C ARG A 36 -5.39 7.31 7.33
N VAL A 37 -5.90 6.28 6.67
CA VAL A 37 -5.67 4.88 7.04
C VAL A 37 -4.69 4.13 6.13
N VAL A 38 -4.25 4.76 5.04
CA VAL A 38 -3.29 4.20 4.10
C VAL A 38 -1.94 4.86 4.31
N ASP A 39 -0.90 4.04 4.46
CA ASP A 39 0.50 4.45 4.52
C ASP A 39 1.29 3.81 3.37
N ILE A 40 2.23 4.55 2.79
CA ILE A 40 2.97 4.13 1.60
C ILE A 40 4.46 4.22 1.87
N ASP A 41 5.16 3.14 1.59
CA ASP A 41 6.61 3.08 1.54
C ASP A 41 7.05 2.77 0.10
N GLY A 42 7.42 3.80 -0.65
CA GLY A 42 7.88 3.69 -2.04
C GLY A 42 9.16 2.88 -2.19
N GLN A 43 10.09 3.01 -1.23
CA GLN A 43 11.36 2.29 -1.22
C GLN A 43 11.15 0.79 -1.02
N ARG A 44 10.24 0.41 -0.13
CA ARG A 44 9.87 -0.99 0.14
C ARG A 44 8.79 -1.53 -0.79
N ARG A 45 8.25 -0.69 -1.67
CA ARG A 45 7.09 -0.98 -2.55
C ARG A 45 5.94 -1.58 -1.76
N GLN A 46 5.71 -1.02 -0.57
CA GLN A 46 4.78 -1.53 0.40
C GLN A 46 3.64 -0.53 0.62
N ILE A 47 2.44 -1.04 0.79
CA ILE A 47 1.27 -0.29 1.23
C ILE A 47 0.73 -0.93 2.49
N SER A 48 0.54 -0.11 3.52
CA SER A 48 0.01 -0.55 4.81
C SER A 48 -1.38 0.06 4.98
N VAL A 49 -2.39 -0.77 5.13
CA VAL A 49 -3.78 -0.35 5.35
C VAL A 49 -4.18 -0.67 6.79
N ARG A 50 -4.48 0.35 7.57
CA ARG A 50 -4.94 0.23 8.96
C ARG A 50 -6.47 0.26 9.03
N ARG A 51 -7.09 -0.47 9.96
CA ARG A 51 -8.51 -0.21 10.26
C ARG A 51 -8.68 1.12 11.02
N PRO A 52 -9.70 1.93 10.70
CA PRO A 52 -10.00 3.14 11.45
C PRO A 52 -10.23 2.86 12.93
N THR A 53 -9.78 3.78 13.79
CA THR A 53 -9.77 3.62 15.25
C THR A 53 -11.15 3.60 15.91
N SER A 54 -12.20 3.94 15.16
CA SER A 54 -13.60 4.03 15.62
C SER A 54 -14.30 2.68 15.78
N GLU A 55 -13.74 1.61 15.22
CA GLU A 55 -14.29 0.26 15.32
C GLU A 55 -13.93 -0.32 16.70
N SER A 56 -14.91 -0.28 17.60
CA SER A 56 -14.93 -0.86 18.95
C SER A 56 -14.63 -2.37 18.95
N SER A 57 -13.39 -2.76 18.69
CA SER A 57 -12.98 -4.16 18.66
C SER A 57 -11.81 -4.38 19.60
N HIS A 58 -12.02 -5.30 20.54
CA HIS A 58 -11.04 -5.84 21.49
C HIS A 58 -9.88 -6.58 20.81
N ARG A 59 -9.36 -6.09 19.68
CA ARG A 59 -8.27 -6.73 18.92
C ARG A 59 -6.98 -5.95 19.09
N SER A 60 -5.88 -6.68 19.20
CA SER A 60 -4.56 -6.09 19.37
C SER A 60 -4.20 -5.23 18.16
N THR A 61 -3.45 -4.14 18.39
CA THR A 61 -3.01 -3.17 17.37
C THR A 61 -2.34 -3.83 16.15
N ASP A 62 -1.74 -5.00 16.32
CA ASP A 62 -1.04 -5.77 15.28
C ASP A 62 -2.00 -6.43 14.26
N ASP A 63 -3.18 -6.87 14.69
CA ASP A 63 -4.23 -7.44 13.79
C ASP A 63 -4.93 -6.39 12.91
N THR A 64 -4.51 -5.13 13.05
CA THR A 64 -5.22 -3.97 12.52
C THR A 64 -4.57 -3.44 11.24
N ILE A 65 -3.35 -3.87 10.92
CA ILE A 65 -2.56 -3.37 9.78
C ILE A 65 -2.34 -4.48 8.76
N HIS A 66 -2.77 -4.25 7.52
CA HIS A 66 -2.55 -5.18 6.41
C HIS A 66 -1.50 -4.61 5.45
N ASN A 67 -0.40 -5.34 5.28
CA ASN A 67 0.71 -4.95 4.42
C ASN A 67 0.62 -5.65 3.07
N PHE A 68 0.70 -4.87 1.99
CA PHE A 68 0.69 -5.34 0.61
C PHE A 68 1.96 -4.90 -0.10
N PHE A 69 2.44 -5.71 -1.04
CA PHE A 69 3.66 -5.44 -1.81
C PHE A 69 3.36 -5.45 -3.30
N PHE A 70 3.86 -4.45 -4.01
CA PHE A 70 3.57 -4.23 -5.43
C PHE A 70 4.84 -4.00 -6.24
N ASP A 71 4.71 -3.91 -7.56
CA ASP A 71 5.84 -3.56 -8.43
C ASP A 71 6.21 -2.08 -8.30
N ALA A 72 5.28 -1.19 -7.95
CA ALA A 72 5.58 0.19 -7.54
C ALA A 72 4.42 0.78 -6.73
N CYS A 73 4.75 1.66 -5.79
CA CYS A 73 3.80 2.40 -4.99
C CYS A 73 4.11 3.90 -5.09
N TYR A 74 3.09 4.72 -5.33
CA TYR A 74 3.23 6.17 -5.48
C TYR A 74 2.32 6.90 -4.50
N ASP A 75 2.91 7.84 -3.77
CA ASP A 75 2.17 8.73 -2.88
C ASP A 75 1.54 9.91 -3.65
N TRP A 76 0.86 10.78 -2.91
CA TRP A 76 0.21 11.95 -3.47
C TRP A 76 1.18 13.02 -3.96
N ASN A 77 2.43 13.03 -3.45
CA ASN A 77 3.48 13.91 -3.93
C ASN A 77 4.21 13.35 -5.15
N GLY A 78 3.87 12.14 -5.61
CA GLY A 78 4.46 11.51 -6.80
C GLY A 78 5.95 11.18 -6.64
N SER A 79 6.45 11.10 -5.40
CA SER A 79 7.84 10.72 -5.15
C SER A 79 7.94 9.21 -4.99
N VAL A 80 8.98 8.65 -5.62
CA VAL A 80 9.37 7.23 -5.53
C VAL A 80 10.27 6.98 -4.32
#